data_AF-A0A9D6VUA4-F1
#
_entry.id   AF-A0A9D6VUA4-F1
#
_cell.length_a   1.000
_cell.length_b   1.000
_cell.length_c   1.000
_cell.angle_alpha   90.00
_cell.angle_beta   90.00
_cell.angle_gamma   90.00
#
_symmetry.space_group_name_H-M   'P 1'
#
loop_
_entity.id
_entity.type
_entity.pdbx_description
1 polymer ?
#
loop_
_entity_poly.entity_id
_entity_poly.type
_entity_poly.pdbx_seq_one_letter_code
_entity_poly.pdbx_strand_id
1 'polypeptide(L)'
;MNRLPRCFCFLFMLVVVGHAYAAAPDGARLYAQHCAVCHGDSGTGGVGVPLALPGFQASVDDAYLHETIRRGRPGRVMPAFTRLSAAEIDAIVGHLRGWRKNTVAPTFATTRIRGDVHKGAALFAQHCASCHGDQGQGGHGTGVTFSRPRDLPIIAPALNNPGFLAAASDSQIKATLMRGREGTPMVSFLKQGLSEQDIDALVAYVRSFAATAASAQPATAIDDEPAMLMMESPYTLEETVEAVKRAAVGKNFRLIRDQILEDGLFPAGQQNTRQVMVYFCNFKFLYDALALDPRVGLFLPCRVTVVEREGKVLVMSINPKRLSHLFNNAALDRACDEMYKLYEEILEEATL
;
A
#
# COMPACT_ATOMS: atom_id res chain seq x y z
N MET A 1 -66.20 12.58 67.19
CA MET A 1 -65.71 13.54 66.17
C MET A 1 -64.29 13.16 65.78
N ASN A 2 -64.06 13.04 64.46
CA ASN A 2 -62.82 12.96 63.68
C ASN A 2 -61.75 11.87 63.98
N ARG A 3 -61.66 10.87 63.09
CA ARG A 3 -60.44 10.12 62.77
C ARG A 3 -60.03 10.44 61.32
N LEU A 4 -58.80 10.92 61.12
CA LEU A 4 -58.18 11.23 59.82
C LEU A 4 -57.93 9.96 58.97
N PRO A 5 -57.92 10.03 57.63
CA PRO A 5 -57.51 8.93 56.76
C PRO A 5 -55.99 8.95 56.51
N ARG A 6 -55.38 7.76 56.49
CA ARG A 6 -53.96 7.55 56.14
C ARG A 6 -53.79 7.55 54.62
N CYS A 7 -52.94 8.43 54.11
CA CYS A 7 -52.52 8.50 52.72
C CYS A 7 -51.41 7.46 52.46
N PHE A 8 -51.61 6.55 51.52
CA PHE A 8 -50.62 5.55 51.09
C PHE A 8 -49.84 6.14 49.91
N CYS A 9 -48.57 6.49 50.12
CA CYS A 9 -47.69 7.00 49.06
C CYS A 9 -47.00 5.82 48.37
N PHE A 10 -47.37 5.53 47.12
CA PHE A 10 -46.65 4.58 46.26
C PHE A 10 -45.35 5.24 45.76
N LEU A 11 -44.20 4.69 46.14
CA LEU A 11 -42.89 5.12 45.67
C LEU A 11 -42.57 4.41 44.35
N PHE A 12 -42.63 5.14 43.23
CA PHE A 12 -42.24 4.64 41.90
C PHE A 12 -40.71 4.71 41.77
N MET A 13 -40.04 3.55 41.83
CA MET A 13 -38.58 3.45 41.67
C MET A 13 -38.22 3.52 40.18
N LEU A 14 -37.75 4.68 39.73
CA LEU A 14 -37.26 4.92 38.37
C LEU A 14 -35.90 4.21 38.19
N VAL A 15 -35.90 3.08 37.47
CA VAL A 15 -34.67 2.39 37.04
C VAL A 15 -34.06 3.19 35.88
N VAL A 16 -33.02 3.97 36.16
CA VAL A 16 -32.21 4.62 35.12
C VAL A 16 -31.27 3.56 34.54
N VAL A 17 -31.59 3.08 33.34
CA VAL A 17 -30.67 2.24 32.55
C VAL A 17 -29.56 3.15 32.01
N GLY A 18 -28.44 3.21 32.72
CA GLY A 18 -27.23 3.88 32.25
C GLY A 18 -26.70 3.19 30.99
N HIS A 19 -26.90 3.83 29.84
CA HIS A 19 -26.20 3.42 28.62
C HIS A 19 -24.72 3.77 28.83
N ALA A 20 -23.88 2.74 28.92
CA ALA A 20 -22.44 2.92 28.88
C ALA A 20 -22.06 3.51 27.51
N TYR A 21 -21.87 4.83 27.46
CA TYR A 21 -21.28 5.49 26.30
C TYR A 21 -19.84 4.99 26.17
N ALA A 22 -19.57 4.20 25.13
CA ALA A 22 -18.20 3.91 24.75
C ALA A 22 -17.46 5.24 24.51
N ALA A 23 -16.28 5.39 25.10
CA ALA A 23 -15.47 6.60 24.95
C ALA A 23 -15.15 6.84 23.47
N ALA A 24 -15.22 8.10 23.04
CA ALA A 24 -14.91 8.47 21.66
C ALA A 24 -13.46 8.05 21.29
N PRO A 25 -13.21 7.61 20.05
CA PRO A 25 -11.86 7.22 19.63
C PRO A 25 -10.84 8.36 19.79
N ASP A 26 -9.65 8.03 20.30
CA ASP A 26 -8.55 8.99 20.46
C ASP A 26 -7.76 9.12 19.15
N GLY A 27 -7.99 10.23 18.45
CA GLY A 27 -7.34 10.52 17.17
C GLY A 27 -5.83 10.67 17.24
N ALA A 28 -5.29 11.23 18.33
CA ALA A 28 -3.84 11.40 18.48
C ALA A 28 -3.15 10.06 18.68
N ARG A 29 -3.73 9.19 19.51
CA ARG A 29 -3.24 7.82 19.70
C ARG A 29 -3.33 7.00 18.41
N LEU A 30 -4.45 7.08 17.69
CA LEU A 30 -4.61 6.38 16.41
C LEU A 30 -3.61 6.87 15.36
N TYR A 31 -3.38 8.18 15.27
CA TYR A 31 -2.37 8.76 14.38
C TYR A 31 -0.95 8.25 14.71
N ALA A 32 -0.59 8.24 16.00
CA ALA A 32 0.71 7.73 16.44
C ALA A 32 0.92 6.26 16.06
N GLN A 33 -0.13 5.43 16.18
CA GLN A 33 -0.06 4.00 15.88
C GLN A 33 0.01 3.68 14.38
N HIS A 34 -0.63 4.49 13.54
CA HIS A 34 -0.87 4.14 12.14
C HIS A 34 -0.20 5.05 11.11
N CYS A 35 0.13 6.29 11.48
CA CYS A 35 0.50 7.34 10.51
C CYS A 35 1.87 7.96 10.79
N ALA A 36 2.23 8.16 12.06
CA ALA A 36 3.41 8.91 12.48
C ALA A 36 4.73 8.33 11.95
N VAL A 37 4.84 6.99 11.84
CA VAL A 37 6.03 6.32 11.29
C VAL A 37 6.42 6.82 9.89
N CYS A 38 5.44 7.23 9.09
CA CYS A 38 5.67 7.76 7.75
C CYS A 38 5.58 9.29 7.73
N HIS A 39 4.57 9.87 8.39
CA HIS A 39 4.23 11.28 8.28
C HIS A 39 4.84 12.17 9.38
N GLY A 40 5.61 11.58 10.31
CA GLY A 40 6.22 12.25 11.46
C GLY A 40 5.20 12.50 12.59
N ASP A 41 5.66 12.52 13.85
CA ASP A 41 4.79 12.68 15.02
C ASP A 41 3.97 13.98 15.00
N SER A 42 4.50 15.03 14.36
CA SER A 42 3.84 16.33 14.19
C SER A 42 3.41 16.59 12.74
N GLY A 43 3.27 15.55 11.92
CA GLY A 43 2.86 15.70 10.52
C GLY A 43 3.90 16.39 9.63
N THR A 44 5.15 16.47 10.06
CA THR A 44 6.27 17.14 9.35
C THR A 44 6.75 16.39 8.11
N GLY A 45 6.24 15.18 7.87
CA GLY A 45 6.65 14.31 6.78
C GLY A 45 7.87 13.46 7.11
N GLY A 46 8.45 12.85 6.08
CA GLY A 46 9.62 11.98 6.19
C GLY A 46 9.62 10.97 5.06
N VAL A 47 9.16 9.75 5.34
CA VAL A 47 8.83 8.76 4.30
C VAL A 47 7.55 9.18 3.56
N GLY A 48 6.56 9.64 4.33
CA GLY A 48 5.31 10.20 3.83
C GLY A 48 5.38 11.72 3.61
N VAL A 49 4.35 12.26 2.97
CA VAL A 49 4.23 13.70 2.71
C VAL A 49 3.97 14.49 4.00
N PRO A 50 4.41 15.76 4.09
CA PRO A 50 4.18 16.62 5.25
C PRO A 50 2.71 17.03 5.36
N LEU A 51 1.95 16.34 6.22
CA LEU A 51 0.52 16.57 6.43
C LEU A 51 0.23 17.88 7.17
N ALA A 52 1.16 18.38 7.99
CA ALA A 52 1.02 19.67 8.69
C ALA A 52 1.35 20.87 7.80
N LEU A 53 1.76 20.65 6.54
CA LEU A 53 2.13 21.73 5.63
C LEU A 53 0.94 22.67 5.40
N PRO A 54 1.08 24.00 5.57
CA PRO A 54 -0.01 24.94 5.39
C PRO A 54 -0.69 24.84 4.02
N GLY A 55 0.09 24.71 2.94
CA GLY A 55 -0.44 24.53 1.59
C GLY A 55 -1.25 23.23 1.41
N PHE A 56 -0.86 22.14 2.09
CA PHE A 56 -1.66 20.91 2.11
C PHE A 56 -2.97 21.12 2.86
N GLN A 57 -2.90 21.64 4.09
CA GLN A 57 -4.07 21.88 4.93
C GLN A 57 -5.08 22.89 4.33
N ALA A 58 -4.63 23.78 3.45
CA ALA A 58 -5.47 24.73 2.73
C ALA A 58 -6.11 24.15 1.44
N SER A 59 -5.63 23.01 0.94
CA SER A 59 -6.03 22.44 -0.36
C SER A 59 -6.80 21.12 -0.26
N VAL A 60 -7.13 20.65 0.94
CA VAL A 60 -7.85 19.39 1.17
C VAL A 60 -9.01 19.58 2.13
N ASP A 61 -10.18 19.04 1.77
CA ASP A 61 -11.34 18.95 2.65
C ASP A 61 -11.33 17.62 3.43
N ASP A 62 -12.30 17.44 4.32
CA ASP A 62 -12.36 16.23 5.16
C ASP A 62 -12.73 15.00 4.33
N ALA A 63 -13.63 15.15 3.34
CA ALA A 63 -13.99 14.07 2.42
C ALA A 63 -12.76 13.49 1.71
N TYR A 64 -11.85 14.34 1.22
CA TYR A 64 -10.59 13.90 0.64
C TYR A 64 -9.73 13.10 1.62
N LEU A 65 -9.62 13.55 2.88
CA LEU A 65 -8.83 12.87 3.90
C LEU A 65 -9.43 11.51 4.25
N HIS A 66 -10.74 11.44 4.44
CA HIS A 66 -11.49 10.21 4.69
C HIS A 66 -11.24 9.17 3.58
N GLU A 67 -11.50 9.55 2.33
CA GLU A 67 -11.31 8.64 1.19
C GLU A 67 -9.84 8.26 1.01
N THR A 68 -8.91 9.18 1.27
CA THR A 68 -7.47 8.92 1.21
C THR A 68 -7.03 7.91 2.26
N ILE A 69 -7.50 8.01 3.51
CA ILE A 69 -7.18 7.04 4.57
C ILE A 69 -7.83 5.68 4.23
N ARG A 70 -9.09 5.69 3.82
CA ARG A 70 -9.86 4.46 3.53
C ARG A 70 -9.25 3.65 2.38
N ARG A 71 -8.86 4.32 1.29
CA ARG A 71 -8.38 3.69 0.06
C ARG A 71 -6.87 3.61 -0.06
N GLY A 72 -6.14 4.41 0.72
CA GLY A 72 -4.70 4.58 0.57
C GLY A 72 -4.30 5.09 -0.80
N ARG A 73 -3.11 4.67 -1.23
CA ARG A 73 -2.57 4.89 -2.57
C ARG A 73 -2.07 3.54 -3.11
N PRO A 74 -2.92 2.73 -3.78
CA PRO A 74 -2.54 1.43 -4.32
C PRO A 74 -1.28 1.52 -5.20
N GLY A 75 -0.34 0.60 -5.05
CA GLY A 75 0.96 0.67 -5.76
C GLY A 75 1.95 1.71 -5.18
N ARG A 76 1.68 2.27 -4.00
CA ARG A 76 2.56 3.21 -3.27
C ARG A 76 2.68 2.84 -1.79
N VAL A 77 3.56 3.52 -1.06
CA VAL A 77 3.81 3.23 0.37
C VAL A 77 2.59 3.42 1.26
N MET A 78 1.65 4.32 0.93
CA MET A 78 0.48 4.58 1.78
C MET A 78 -0.58 3.48 1.62
N PRO A 79 -0.75 2.58 2.61
CA PRO A 79 -1.69 1.48 2.51
C PRO A 79 -3.14 1.96 2.66
N ALA A 80 -4.09 1.09 2.33
CA ALA A 80 -5.50 1.28 2.65
C ALA A 80 -5.77 0.88 4.10
N PHE A 81 -6.48 1.72 4.85
CA PHE A 81 -6.85 1.42 6.24
C PHE A 81 -8.29 0.87 6.31
N THR A 82 -8.50 -0.29 5.69
CA THR A 82 -9.84 -0.92 5.58
C THR A 82 -10.42 -1.41 6.92
N ARG A 83 -9.54 -1.66 7.91
CA ARG A 83 -9.92 -2.16 9.24
C ARG A 83 -10.27 -1.06 10.25
N LEU A 84 -9.98 0.21 9.96
CA LEU A 84 -10.42 1.33 10.80
C LEU A 84 -11.92 1.57 10.58
N SER A 85 -12.66 1.78 11.66
CA SER A 85 -14.06 2.22 11.63
C SER A 85 -14.17 3.68 11.18
N ALA A 86 -15.38 4.09 10.77
CA ALA A 86 -15.62 5.48 10.36
C ALA A 86 -15.27 6.47 11.50
N ALA A 87 -15.68 6.17 12.74
CA ALA A 87 -15.40 7.00 13.90
C ALA A 87 -13.90 7.10 14.23
N GLU A 88 -13.12 6.05 13.98
CA GLU A 88 -11.66 6.11 14.13
C GLU A 88 -11.01 6.98 13.05
N ILE A 89 -11.50 6.91 11.80
CA ILE A 89 -11.04 7.79 10.73
C ILE A 89 -11.42 9.25 11.03
N ASP A 90 -12.65 9.51 11.50
CA ASP A 90 -13.10 10.84 11.93
C ASP A 90 -12.17 11.39 13.02
N ALA A 91 -11.81 10.58 14.02
CA ALA A 91 -10.91 10.99 15.09
C ALA A 91 -9.50 11.32 14.57
N ILE A 92 -8.95 10.51 13.66
CA ILE A 92 -7.67 10.81 13.01
C ILE A 92 -7.76 12.13 12.23
N VAL A 93 -8.81 12.33 11.44
CA VAL A 93 -8.99 13.57 10.67
C VAL A 93 -9.10 14.77 11.61
N GLY A 94 -9.82 14.66 12.73
CA GLY A 94 -9.87 15.67 13.77
C GLY A 94 -8.48 16.02 14.32
N HIS A 95 -7.63 15.01 14.57
CA HIS A 95 -6.23 15.23 14.97
C HIS A 95 -5.42 15.98 13.89
N LEU A 96 -5.53 15.57 12.62
CA LEU A 96 -4.85 16.25 11.50
C LEU A 96 -5.26 17.73 11.36
N ARG A 97 -6.52 18.05 11.67
CA ARG A 97 -7.03 19.42 11.66
C ARG A 97 -6.50 20.27 12.80
N GLY A 98 -5.98 19.66 13.86
CA GLY A 98 -5.27 20.38 14.93
C GLY A 98 -4.05 21.16 14.45
N TRP A 99 -3.42 20.78 13.34
CA TRP A 99 -2.27 21.51 12.76
C TRP A 99 -2.67 22.65 11.83
N ARG A 100 -3.96 22.79 11.55
CA ARG A 100 -4.44 23.74 10.57
C ARG A 100 -4.46 25.14 11.17
N LYS A 101 -3.70 26.05 10.57
CA LYS A 101 -3.67 27.47 10.98
C LYS A 101 -4.95 28.25 10.63
N ASN A 102 -5.69 27.81 9.61
CA ASN A 102 -6.94 28.44 9.15
C ASN A 102 -8.17 27.65 9.62
N THR A 103 -9.13 28.32 10.24
CA THR A 103 -10.32 27.66 10.81
C THR A 103 -11.40 27.34 9.78
N VAL A 104 -11.40 27.95 8.59
CA VAL A 104 -12.46 27.75 7.58
C VAL A 104 -12.10 26.63 6.63
N ALA A 105 -12.73 25.46 6.73
CA ALA A 105 -12.49 24.31 5.83
C ALA A 105 -12.75 24.68 4.36
N PRO A 106 -11.88 24.29 3.41
CA PRO A 106 -12.21 24.45 2.00
C PRO A 106 -13.36 23.50 1.69
N THR A 107 -14.33 23.97 0.90
CA THR A 107 -15.42 23.15 0.39
C THR A 107 -15.28 23.00 -1.11
N PHE A 108 -15.36 21.78 -1.60
CA PHE A 108 -15.17 21.46 -3.01
C PHE A 108 -16.45 20.84 -3.58
N ALA A 109 -16.92 21.38 -4.71
CA ALA A 109 -18.04 20.81 -5.44
C ALA A 109 -17.68 19.43 -6.00
N THR A 110 -18.64 18.50 -5.96
CA THR A 110 -18.50 17.14 -6.52
C THR A 110 -18.81 17.07 -8.01
N THR A 111 -19.29 18.16 -8.60
CA THR A 111 -19.62 18.27 -10.02
C THR A 111 -18.38 18.03 -10.88
N ARG A 112 -18.55 17.21 -11.93
CA ARG A 112 -17.50 16.99 -12.93
C ARG A 112 -17.26 18.27 -13.72
N ILE A 113 -15.99 18.58 -13.94
CA ILE A 113 -15.57 19.71 -14.78
C ILE A 113 -15.38 19.19 -16.20
N ARG A 114 -16.02 19.87 -17.17
CA ARG A 114 -15.84 19.58 -18.59
C ARG A 114 -14.65 20.38 -19.13
N GLY A 115 -13.79 19.73 -19.88
CA GLY A 115 -12.66 20.34 -20.55
C GLY A 115 -12.21 19.53 -21.76
N ASP A 116 -11.46 20.15 -22.65
CA ASP A 116 -10.87 19.48 -23.81
C ASP A 116 -9.69 18.60 -23.36
N VAL A 117 -9.86 17.29 -23.43
CA VAL A 117 -8.87 16.30 -23.00
C VAL A 117 -7.60 16.35 -23.87
N HIS A 118 -7.70 16.62 -25.17
CA HIS A 118 -6.54 16.70 -26.06
C HIS A 118 -5.70 17.93 -25.76
N LYS A 119 -6.36 19.08 -25.55
CA LYS A 119 -5.71 20.29 -25.08
C LYS A 119 -5.06 20.07 -23.71
N GLY A 120 -5.77 19.41 -22.80
CA GLY A 120 -5.27 19.04 -21.48
C GLY A 120 -4.01 18.17 -21.53
N ALA A 121 -3.97 17.19 -22.43
CA ALA A 121 -2.80 16.34 -22.63
C ALA A 121 -1.57 17.13 -23.09
N ALA A 122 -1.74 18.05 -24.05
CA ALA A 122 -0.66 18.90 -24.54
C ALA A 122 -0.12 19.82 -23.43
N LEU A 123 -1.01 20.44 -22.66
CA LEU A 123 -0.63 21.28 -21.52
C LEU A 123 0.06 20.47 -20.42
N PHE A 124 -0.40 19.25 -20.16
CA PHE A 124 0.17 18.37 -19.15
C PHE A 124 1.61 17.98 -19.52
N ALA A 125 1.87 17.63 -20.78
CA ALA A 125 3.22 17.33 -21.26
C ALA A 125 4.17 18.52 -21.08
N GLN A 126 3.69 19.75 -21.29
CA GLN A 126 4.51 20.97 -21.17
C GLN A 126 4.78 21.39 -19.73
N HIS A 127 3.81 21.22 -18.83
CA HIS A 127 3.84 21.85 -17.51
C HIS A 127 3.88 20.89 -16.33
N CYS A 128 3.48 19.63 -16.52
CA CYS A 128 3.23 18.70 -15.41
C CYS A 128 4.12 17.46 -15.47
N ALA A 129 4.38 16.93 -16.67
CA ALA A 129 5.06 15.66 -16.88
C ALA A 129 6.49 15.62 -16.31
N SER A 130 7.20 16.75 -16.28
CA SER A 130 8.55 16.84 -15.70
C SER A 130 8.62 16.45 -14.22
N CYS A 131 7.53 16.63 -13.47
CA CYS A 131 7.43 16.23 -12.07
C CYS A 131 6.50 15.02 -11.88
N HIS A 132 5.36 15.01 -12.54
CA HIS A 132 4.32 13.99 -12.36
C HIS A 132 4.43 12.80 -13.33
N GLY A 133 5.45 12.77 -14.19
CA GLY A 133 5.65 11.75 -15.22
C GLY A 133 4.66 11.86 -16.38
N ASP A 134 5.06 11.36 -17.57
CA ASP A 134 4.28 11.49 -18.82
C ASP A 134 2.88 10.89 -18.75
N GLN A 135 2.66 9.91 -17.89
CA GLN A 135 1.38 9.22 -17.69
C GLN A 135 0.79 9.50 -16.30
N GLY A 136 1.21 10.59 -15.64
CA GLY A 136 0.77 10.93 -14.29
C GLY A 136 1.23 9.94 -13.22
N GLN A 137 2.27 9.15 -13.49
CA GLN A 137 2.80 8.14 -12.57
C GLN A 137 3.61 8.72 -11.40
N GLY A 138 3.67 10.04 -11.22
CA GLY A 138 4.44 10.68 -10.16
C GLY A 138 5.96 10.54 -10.33
N GLY A 139 6.70 11.05 -9.35
CA GLY A 139 8.16 10.92 -9.34
C GLY A 139 8.63 9.47 -9.18
N HIS A 140 9.82 9.16 -9.69
CA HIS A 140 10.46 7.86 -9.52
C HIS A 140 10.75 7.57 -8.03
N GLY A 141 10.45 6.35 -7.58
CA GLY A 141 10.61 5.92 -6.19
C GLY A 141 9.29 5.75 -5.44
N THR A 142 9.31 4.84 -4.45
CA THR A 142 8.14 4.46 -3.64
C THR A 142 7.98 5.32 -2.38
N GLY A 143 8.90 6.26 -2.13
CA GLY A 143 8.97 7.07 -0.90
C GLY A 143 9.69 6.38 0.27
N VAL A 144 10.08 5.10 0.15
CA VAL A 144 10.71 4.30 1.23
C VAL A 144 12.21 4.07 1.07
N THR A 145 12.86 4.61 0.03
CA THR A 145 14.29 4.39 -0.15
C THR A 145 15.11 5.35 0.70
N PHE A 146 15.57 4.87 1.87
CA PHE A 146 16.77 5.39 2.54
C PHE A 146 18.03 5.22 1.66
N SER A 147 17.95 4.41 0.60
CA SER A 147 19.07 4.01 -0.26
C SER A 147 19.18 4.76 -1.59
N ARG A 148 18.35 5.80 -1.84
CA ARG A 148 18.45 6.62 -3.05
C ARG A 148 18.44 8.12 -2.69
N PRO A 149 19.26 8.94 -3.36
CA PRO A 149 19.11 10.40 -3.30
C PRO A 149 17.69 10.77 -3.70
N ARG A 150 17.07 11.71 -2.98
CA ARG A 150 15.83 12.34 -3.45
C ARG A 150 16.21 13.60 -4.21
N ASP A 151 15.71 13.73 -5.43
CA ASP A 151 15.89 14.97 -6.21
C ASP A 151 15.09 16.14 -5.61
N LEU A 152 14.01 15.85 -4.88
CA LEU A 152 13.17 16.84 -4.20
C LEU A 152 12.77 16.39 -2.78
N PRO A 153 12.63 17.31 -1.81
CA PRO A 153 12.14 17.00 -0.46
C PRO A 153 10.73 16.38 -0.45
N ILE A 154 9.92 16.69 -1.47
CA ILE A 154 8.54 16.21 -1.64
C ILE A 154 8.42 15.59 -3.03
N ILE A 155 8.11 14.28 -3.08
CA ILE A 155 7.90 13.56 -4.33
C ILE A 155 6.52 13.93 -4.90
N ALA A 156 6.49 14.24 -6.20
CA ALA A 156 5.25 14.52 -6.90
C ALA A 156 4.32 13.29 -6.84
N PRO A 157 3.06 13.45 -6.38
CA PRO A 157 2.14 12.33 -6.27
C PRO A 157 1.78 11.75 -7.65
N ALA A 158 1.51 10.44 -7.66
CA ALA A 158 0.94 9.77 -8.82
C ALA A 158 -0.51 10.21 -9.03
N LEU A 159 -0.74 11.01 -10.08
CA LEU A 159 -2.03 11.54 -10.48
C LEU A 159 -2.90 10.49 -11.17
N ASN A 160 -2.30 9.44 -11.74
CA ASN A 160 -3.01 8.28 -12.29
C ASN A 160 -3.40 7.25 -11.21
N ASN A 161 -3.08 7.50 -9.94
CA ASN A 161 -3.36 6.56 -8.86
C ASN A 161 -4.87 6.44 -8.61
N PRO A 162 -5.45 5.23 -8.59
CA PRO A 162 -6.90 5.05 -8.43
C PRO A 162 -7.41 5.56 -7.07
N GLY A 163 -6.61 5.42 -6.00
CA GLY A 163 -6.94 5.97 -4.69
C GLY A 163 -7.00 7.50 -4.68
N PHE A 164 -6.07 8.16 -5.39
CA PHE A 164 -6.08 9.62 -5.56
C PHE A 164 -7.28 10.07 -6.40
N LEU A 165 -7.52 9.43 -7.54
CA LEU A 165 -8.59 9.79 -8.46
C LEU A 165 -9.98 9.61 -7.84
N ALA A 166 -10.15 8.61 -6.95
CA ALA A 166 -11.37 8.41 -6.19
C ALA A 166 -11.54 9.44 -5.06
N ALA A 167 -10.46 9.85 -4.38
CA ALA A 167 -10.53 10.74 -3.23
C ALA A 167 -10.62 12.23 -3.62
N ALA A 168 -9.87 12.68 -4.63
CA ALA A 168 -9.87 14.07 -5.06
C ALA A 168 -11.12 14.37 -5.89
N SER A 169 -11.77 15.51 -5.66
CA SER A 169 -12.82 16.04 -6.54
C SER A 169 -12.24 16.92 -7.66
N ASP A 170 -13.00 17.13 -8.74
CA ASP A 170 -12.52 17.92 -9.89
C ASP A 170 -12.24 19.37 -9.46
N SER A 171 -13.13 19.94 -8.65
CA SER A 171 -12.98 21.29 -8.10
C SER A 171 -11.77 21.41 -7.16
N GLN A 172 -11.42 20.36 -6.41
CA GLN A 172 -10.20 20.32 -5.61
C GLN A 172 -8.94 20.29 -6.48
N ILE A 173 -8.93 19.51 -7.56
CA ILE A 173 -7.82 19.47 -8.52
C ILE A 173 -7.68 20.84 -9.18
N LYS A 174 -8.78 21.41 -9.68
CA LYS A 174 -8.83 22.77 -10.25
C LYS A 174 -8.25 23.80 -9.27
N ALA A 175 -8.73 23.80 -8.03
CA ALA A 175 -8.28 24.75 -7.02
C ALA A 175 -6.79 24.58 -6.65
N THR A 176 -6.27 23.34 -6.74
CA THR A 176 -4.83 23.06 -6.57
C THR A 176 -4.03 23.63 -7.74
N LEU A 177 -4.48 23.46 -8.98
CA LEU A 177 -3.82 24.04 -10.16
C LEU A 177 -3.85 25.58 -10.13
N MET A 178 -4.98 26.16 -9.73
CA MET A 178 -5.15 27.60 -9.67
C MET A 178 -4.29 28.26 -8.59
N ARG A 179 -4.14 27.64 -7.42
CA ARG A 179 -3.48 28.26 -6.25
C ARG A 179 -2.07 27.73 -6.01
N GLY A 180 -1.71 26.58 -6.58
CA GLY A 180 -0.54 25.84 -6.18
C GLY A 180 -0.68 25.23 -4.78
N ARG A 181 0.43 24.67 -4.28
CA ARG A 181 0.57 24.20 -2.90
C ARG A 181 1.81 24.84 -2.28
N GLU A 182 1.57 25.83 -1.43
CA GLU A 182 2.61 26.50 -0.66
C GLU A 182 3.48 25.50 0.10
N GLY A 183 4.81 25.72 0.08
CA GLY A 183 5.79 24.82 0.68
C GLY A 183 6.12 23.59 -0.18
N THR A 184 5.68 23.57 -1.44
CA THR A 184 6.05 22.56 -2.44
C THR A 184 6.44 23.22 -3.77
N PRO A 185 7.11 22.51 -4.69
CA PRO A 185 7.35 22.99 -6.05
C PRO A 185 6.09 23.17 -6.91
N MET A 186 4.90 22.75 -6.44
CA MET A 186 3.65 22.88 -7.17
C MET A 186 3.14 24.33 -7.13
N VAL A 187 3.50 25.12 -8.14
CA VAL A 187 3.14 26.54 -8.25
C VAL A 187 1.70 26.77 -8.72
N SER A 188 1.24 28.02 -8.65
CA SER A 188 -0.04 28.47 -9.22
C SER A 188 0.07 28.62 -10.73
N PHE A 189 -0.70 27.84 -11.49
CA PHE A 189 -0.68 27.89 -12.94
C PHE A 189 -1.46 29.07 -13.54
N LEU A 190 -2.43 29.62 -12.80
CA LEU A 190 -3.01 30.92 -13.15
C LEU A 190 -1.95 32.02 -13.15
N LYS A 191 -1.10 32.06 -12.13
CA LYS A 191 0.02 33.03 -12.06
C LYS A 191 1.11 32.75 -13.09
N GLN A 192 1.19 31.54 -13.63
CA GLN A 192 2.07 31.18 -14.74
C GLN A 192 1.45 31.50 -16.12
N GLY A 193 0.23 32.03 -16.18
CA GLY A 193 -0.40 32.50 -17.41
C GLY A 193 -1.39 31.54 -18.05
N LEU A 194 -1.69 30.38 -17.44
CA LEU A 194 -2.77 29.51 -17.92
C LEU A 194 -4.13 30.14 -17.60
N SER A 195 -5.06 30.05 -18.54
CA SER A 195 -6.45 30.48 -18.33
C SER A 195 -7.24 29.43 -17.53
N GLU A 196 -8.41 29.81 -17.00
CA GLU A 196 -9.29 28.83 -16.35
C GLU A 196 -9.75 27.71 -17.30
N GLN A 197 -9.93 28.00 -18.59
CA GLN A 197 -10.26 26.99 -19.58
C GLN A 197 -9.12 25.99 -19.81
N ASP A 198 -7.87 26.46 -19.74
CA ASP A 198 -6.68 25.58 -19.78
C ASP A 198 -6.63 24.68 -18.54
N ILE A 199 -6.99 25.22 -17.38
CA ILE A 199 -7.06 24.46 -16.13
C ILE A 199 -8.19 23.42 -16.20
N ASP A 200 -9.36 23.77 -16.76
CA ASP A 200 -10.46 22.83 -16.93
C ASP A 200 -10.08 21.69 -17.89
N ALA A 201 -9.32 21.99 -18.96
CA ALA A 201 -8.73 20.99 -19.85
C ALA A 201 -7.72 20.07 -19.13
N LEU A 202 -6.83 20.62 -18.30
CA LEU A 202 -5.91 19.85 -17.46
C LEU A 202 -6.65 18.93 -16.48
N VAL A 203 -7.70 19.42 -15.83
CA VAL A 203 -8.54 18.61 -14.93
C VAL A 203 -9.18 17.46 -15.70
N ALA A 204 -9.76 17.73 -16.88
CA ALA A 204 -10.35 16.70 -17.72
C ALA A 204 -9.33 15.63 -18.13
N TYR A 205 -8.10 16.01 -18.47
CA TYR A 205 -7.02 15.08 -18.79
C TYR A 205 -6.55 14.26 -17.57
N VAL A 206 -6.36 14.87 -16.41
CA VAL A 206 -6.06 14.10 -15.18
C VAL A 206 -7.18 13.09 -14.88
N ARG A 207 -8.44 13.43 -15.17
CA ARG A 207 -9.55 12.50 -15.02
C ARG A 207 -9.60 11.39 -16.03
N SER A 208 -9.07 11.57 -17.24
CA SER A 208 -9.03 10.47 -18.23
C SER A 208 -8.17 9.30 -17.75
N PHE A 209 -7.20 9.53 -16.85
CA PHE A 209 -6.45 8.44 -16.23
C PHE A 209 -7.34 7.45 -15.43
N ALA A 210 -8.51 7.87 -14.94
CA ALA A 210 -9.42 6.98 -14.24
C ALA A 210 -10.02 5.92 -15.16
N ALA A 211 -10.26 6.25 -16.43
CA ALA A 211 -10.73 5.28 -17.42
C ALA A 211 -9.64 4.24 -17.72
N THR A 212 -8.38 4.67 -17.83
CA THR A 212 -7.23 3.79 -18.01
C THR A 212 -6.97 2.93 -16.76
N ALA A 213 -7.08 3.51 -15.56
CA ALA A 213 -6.91 2.79 -14.29
C ALA A 213 -8.03 1.78 -14.00
N ALA A 214 -9.27 2.04 -14.45
CA ALA A 214 -10.36 1.09 -14.38
C ALA A 214 -10.22 -0.05 -15.41
N SER A 215 -9.51 0.19 -16.51
CA SER A 215 -9.20 -0.83 -17.52
C SER A 215 -7.96 -1.67 -17.20
N ALA A 216 -7.07 -1.17 -16.34
CA ALA A 216 -6.06 -1.99 -15.68
C ALA A 216 -6.82 -2.92 -14.73
N GLN A 217 -6.82 -4.22 -15.03
CA GLN A 217 -7.56 -5.20 -14.25
C GLN A 217 -7.33 -4.94 -12.76
N PRO A 218 -8.39 -4.88 -11.93
CA PRO A 218 -8.18 -4.91 -10.50
C PRO A 218 -7.29 -6.11 -10.24
N ALA A 219 -6.18 -5.90 -9.51
CA ALA A 219 -5.42 -7.00 -8.93
C ALA A 219 -6.46 -8.00 -8.42
N THR A 220 -6.55 -9.13 -9.12
CA THR A 220 -7.53 -10.17 -8.87
C THR A 220 -7.53 -10.42 -7.38
N ALA A 221 -8.72 -10.50 -6.78
CA ALA A 221 -8.91 -10.65 -5.35
C ALA A 221 -7.83 -11.57 -4.78
N ILE A 222 -6.94 -10.96 -3.99
CA ILE A 222 -5.75 -11.57 -3.38
C ILE A 222 -6.14 -12.78 -2.51
N ASP A 223 -7.42 -12.97 -2.23
CA ASP A 223 -7.94 -14.02 -1.35
C ASP A 223 -7.89 -15.43 -1.97
N ASP A 224 -7.82 -15.58 -3.30
CA ASP A 224 -7.89 -16.90 -3.96
C ASP A 224 -6.52 -17.54 -4.30
N GLU A 225 -5.44 -16.76 -4.40
CA GLU A 225 -4.12 -17.28 -4.80
C GLU A 225 -3.38 -17.88 -3.58
N PRO A 226 -2.92 -19.14 -3.56
CA PRO A 226 -2.35 -19.74 -2.34
C PRO A 226 -1.06 -19.02 -1.89
N ALA A 227 -0.84 -18.93 -0.56
CA ALA A 227 0.35 -18.28 0.00
C ALA A 227 1.66 -19.04 -0.29
N MET A 228 1.55 -20.34 -0.55
CA MET A 228 2.66 -21.25 -0.78
C MET A 228 2.35 -22.11 -2.00
N LEU A 229 3.40 -22.44 -2.75
CA LEU A 229 3.38 -23.51 -3.74
C LEU A 229 3.77 -24.81 -3.03
N MET A 230 3.05 -25.89 -3.29
CA MET A 230 3.29 -27.17 -2.64
C MET A 230 2.94 -28.32 -3.58
N MET A 231 3.85 -29.31 -3.68
CA MET A 231 3.68 -30.52 -4.49
C MET A 231 4.15 -31.73 -3.69
N GLU A 232 3.54 -32.89 -3.96
CA GLU A 232 3.95 -34.18 -3.39
C GLU A 232 4.93 -34.85 -4.38
N SER A 233 6.10 -35.23 -3.87
CA SER A 233 7.11 -35.97 -4.64
C SER A 233 6.87 -37.47 -4.52
N PRO A 234 6.96 -38.24 -5.62
CA PRO A 234 6.94 -39.70 -5.58
C PRO A 234 8.27 -40.31 -5.10
N TYR A 235 9.32 -39.49 -4.97
CA TYR A 235 10.67 -39.92 -4.62
C TYR A 235 10.95 -39.81 -3.12
N THR A 236 12.07 -40.42 -2.68
CA THR A 236 12.57 -40.23 -1.31
C THR A 236 12.98 -38.77 -1.06
N LEU A 237 13.15 -38.41 0.22
CA LEU A 237 13.58 -37.05 0.61
C LEU A 237 14.89 -36.65 -0.08
N GLU A 238 15.88 -37.54 -0.04
CA GLU A 238 17.22 -37.31 -0.58
C GLU A 238 17.19 -37.17 -2.11
N GLU A 239 16.47 -38.07 -2.79
CA GLU A 239 16.28 -38.00 -4.24
C GLU A 239 15.59 -36.70 -4.66
N THR A 240 14.57 -36.29 -3.90
CA THR A 240 13.80 -35.06 -4.15
C THR A 240 14.66 -33.82 -3.94
N VAL A 241 15.49 -33.77 -2.89
CA VAL A 241 16.43 -32.67 -2.65
C VAL A 241 17.41 -32.52 -3.81
N GLU A 242 17.98 -33.64 -4.29
CA GLU A 242 18.87 -33.62 -5.44
C GLU A 242 18.15 -33.25 -6.75
N ALA A 243 16.88 -33.64 -6.91
CA ALA A 243 16.06 -33.23 -8.04
C ALA A 243 15.79 -31.72 -8.04
N VAL A 244 15.42 -31.13 -6.89
CA VAL A 244 15.27 -29.68 -6.72
C VAL A 244 16.57 -28.95 -7.07
N LYS A 245 17.72 -29.46 -6.61
CA LYS A 245 19.03 -28.87 -6.91
C LYS A 245 19.33 -28.87 -8.41
N ARG A 246 19.07 -29.99 -9.10
CA ARG A 246 19.25 -30.09 -10.56
C ARG A 246 18.30 -29.17 -11.32
N ALA A 247 17.01 -29.16 -10.98
CA ALA A 247 16.00 -28.32 -11.60
C ALA A 247 16.35 -26.83 -11.46
N ALA A 248 16.74 -26.38 -10.25
CA ALA A 248 17.18 -25.01 -10.02
C ALA A 248 18.37 -24.61 -10.91
N VAL A 249 19.39 -25.49 -11.01
CA VAL A 249 20.54 -25.27 -11.90
C VAL A 249 20.11 -25.22 -13.37
N GLY A 250 19.21 -26.11 -13.79
CA GLY A 250 18.64 -26.13 -15.15
C GLY A 250 17.93 -24.83 -15.54
N LYS A 251 17.38 -24.11 -14.55
CA LYS A 251 16.77 -22.78 -14.72
C LYS A 251 17.75 -21.61 -14.50
N ASN A 252 19.05 -21.85 -14.61
CA ASN A 252 20.13 -20.85 -14.43
C ASN A 252 20.21 -20.24 -13.03
N PHE A 253 19.76 -20.95 -11.98
CA PHE A 253 20.06 -20.55 -10.61
C PHE A 253 21.38 -21.18 -10.14
N ARG A 254 22.16 -20.42 -9.39
CA ARG A 254 23.33 -20.92 -8.67
C ARG A 254 22.88 -21.46 -7.33
N LEU A 255 23.23 -22.70 -7.02
CA LEU A 255 23.07 -23.27 -5.68
C LEU A 255 23.97 -22.51 -4.69
N ILE A 256 23.41 -22.11 -3.56
CA ILE A 256 24.15 -21.44 -2.48
C ILE A 256 24.51 -22.45 -1.41
N ARG A 257 23.49 -23.16 -0.89
CA ARG A 257 23.64 -24.19 0.15
C ARG A 257 22.34 -24.98 0.28
N ASP A 258 22.45 -26.20 0.77
CA ASP A 258 21.36 -26.94 1.40
C ASP A 258 21.63 -27.11 2.89
N GLN A 259 20.58 -27.24 3.69
CA GLN A 259 20.67 -27.28 5.14
C GLN A 259 19.48 -28.06 5.71
N ILE A 260 19.71 -28.95 6.68
CA ILE A 260 18.62 -29.48 7.50
C ILE A 260 18.20 -28.43 8.52
N LEU A 261 16.90 -28.35 8.84
CA LEU A 261 16.39 -27.31 9.74
C LEU A 261 17.12 -27.28 11.11
N GLU A 262 17.53 -28.44 11.58
CA GLU A 262 18.17 -28.64 12.88
C GLU A 262 19.71 -28.54 12.84
N ASP A 263 20.29 -28.11 11.72
CA ASP A 263 21.73 -27.89 11.60
C ASP A 263 22.24 -26.86 12.59
N GLY A 264 23.17 -27.28 13.45
CA GLY A 264 23.74 -26.45 14.50
C GLY A 264 22.83 -26.25 15.72
N LEU A 265 21.63 -26.86 15.76
CA LEU A 265 20.71 -26.79 16.89
C LEU A 265 20.84 -27.99 17.84
N PHE A 266 21.21 -29.16 17.32
CA PHE A 266 21.37 -30.39 18.09
C PHE A 266 22.71 -31.08 17.79
N PRO A 267 23.23 -31.93 18.70
CA PRO A 267 24.41 -32.75 18.43
C PRO A 267 24.22 -33.63 17.19
N ALA A 268 25.31 -33.90 16.48
CA ALA A 268 25.29 -34.77 15.31
C ALA A 268 24.66 -36.14 15.64
N GLY A 269 23.70 -36.57 14.82
CA GLY A 269 22.94 -37.81 15.01
C GLY A 269 21.69 -37.70 15.88
N GLN A 270 21.42 -36.55 16.50
CA GLN A 270 20.16 -36.27 17.21
C GLN A 270 19.22 -35.34 16.42
N GLN A 271 19.67 -34.87 15.27
CA GLN A 271 18.95 -33.91 14.43
C GLN A 271 17.87 -34.62 13.62
N ASN A 272 16.72 -33.97 13.50
CA ASN A 272 15.69 -34.35 12.55
C ASN A 272 16.14 -34.01 11.12
N THR A 273 16.43 -35.06 10.35
CA THR A 273 16.85 -34.96 8.96
C THR A 273 15.69 -34.90 7.97
N ARG A 274 14.43 -34.97 8.43
CA ARG A 274 13.23 -35.03 7.58
C ARG A 274 12.83 -33.68 6.96
N GLN A 275 13.62 -32.64 7.15
CA GLN A 275 13.34 -31.32 6.59
C GLN A 275 14.63 -30.67 6.10
N VAL A 276 14.71 -30.46 4.79
CA VAL A 276 15.87 -29.89 4.11
C VAL A 276 15.45 -28.61 3.38
N MET A 277 16.21 -27.54 3.54
CA MET A 277 16.03 -26.29 2.80
C MET A 277 17.12 -26.18 1.75
N VAL A 278 16.74 -26.02 0.48
CA VAL A 278 17.65 -25.75 -0.64
C VAL A 278 17.61 -24.27 -0.96
N TYR A 279 18.75 -23.59 -0.80
CA TYR A 279 18.92 -22.18 -1.10
C TYR A 279 19.66 -21.99 -2.41
N PHE A 280 19.12 -21.15 -3.27
CA PHE A 280 19.67 -20.88 -4.60
C PHE A 280 19.38 -19.44 -5.03
N CYS A 281 20.05 -18.96 -6.08
CA CYS A 281 19.91 -17.58 -6.51
C CYS A 281 20.21 -17.40 -8.00
N ASN A 282 19.42 -16.55 -8.66
CA ASN A 282 19.74 -15.98 -9.95
C ASN A 282 20.15 -14.51 -9.71
N PHE A 283 21.45 -14.22 -9.81
CA PHE A 283 21.99 -12.91 -9.43
C PHE A 283 21.51 -11.77 -10.33
N LYS A 284 21.21 -12.05 -11.61
CA LYS A 284 20.65 -11.05 -12.51
C LYS A 284 19.23 -10.70 -12.09
N PHE A 285 18.38 -11.71 -11.92
CA PHE A 285 17.02 -11.51 -11.44
C PHE A 285 17.00 -10.79 -10.09
N LEU A 286 17.86 -11.21 -9.16
CA LEU A 286 18.07 -10.59 -7.86
C LEU A 286 18.38 -9.10 -7.97
N TYR A 287 19.34 -8.74 -8.82
CA TYR A 287 19.75 -7.35 -9.02
C TYR A 287 18.58 -6.51 -9.55
N ASP A 288 17.87 -7.02 -10.56
CA ASP A 288 16.74 -6.35 -11.18
C ASP A 288 15.58 -6.15 -10.18
N ALA A 289 15.26 -7.18 -9.38
CA ALA A 289 14.20 -7.12 -8.38
C ALA A 289 14.53 -6.16 -7.21
N LEU A 290 15.77 -6.18 -6.70
CA LEU A 290 16.22 -5.25 -5.65
C LEU A 290 16.26 -3.80 -6.15
N ALA A 291 16.53 -3.59 -7.44
CA ALA A 291 16.45 -2.26 -8.04
C ALA A 291 14.99 -1.73 -8.05
N LEU A 292 14.00 -2.59 -8.23
CA LEU A 292 12.59 -2.23 -8.14
C LEU A 292 12.15 -1.97 -6.68
N ASP A 293 12.49 -2.88 -5.76
CA ASP A 293 12.17 -2.74 -4.34
C ASP A 293 13.20 -3.47 -3.46
N PRO A 294 13.99 -2.76 -2.65
CA PRO A 294 15.01 -3.39 -1.80
C PRO A 294 14.39 -4.30 -0.72
N ARG A 295 13.10 -4.14 -0.38
CA ARG A 295 12.41 -4.99 0.61
C ARG A 295 12.26 -6.44 0.13
N VAL A 296 12.40 -6.70 -1.17
CA VAL A 296 12.48 -8.05 -1.72
C VAL A 296 13.63 -8.84 -1.07
N GLY A 297 14.67 -8.16 -0.58
CA GLY A 297 15.76 -8.74 0.22
C GLY A 297 15.31 -9.62 1.39
N LEU A 298 14.13 -9.39 1.96
CA LEU A 298 13.56 -10.19 3.06
C LEU A 298 13.20 -11.63 2.65
N PHE A 299 13.08 -11.89 1.35
CA PHE A 299 12.72 -13.19 0.78
C PHE A 299 13.88 -13.83 0.01
N LEU A 300 15.10 -13.31 0.21
CA LEU A 300 16.29 -13.74 -0.51
C LEU A 300 17.30 -14.41 0.45
N PRO A 301 18.09 -15.38 -0.05
CA PRO A 301 18.04 -15.97 -1.39
C PRO A 301 16.77 -16.82 -1.62
N CYS A 302 16.54 -17.24 -2.87
CA CYS A 302 15.43 -18.14 -3.18
C CYS A 302 15.56 -19.44 -2.38
N ARG A 303 14.41 -20.01 -1.97
CA ARG A 303 14.37 -21.17 -1.08
C ARG A 303 13.24 -22.10 -1.46
N VAL A 304 13.58 -23.37 -1.63
CA VAL A 304 12.62 -24.49 -1.63
C VAL A 304 12.87 -25.32 -0.38
N THR A 305 11.81 -25.77 0.27
CA THR A 305 11.88 -26.66 1.44
C THR A 305 11.30 -28.02 1.06
N VAL A 306 12.03 -29.09 1.35
CA VAL A 306 11.57 -30.47 1.16
C VAL A 306 11.35 -31.07 2.55
N VAL A 307 10.16 -31.62 2.78
CA VAL A 307 9.74 -32.17 4.09
C VAL A 307 9.21 -33.58 3.90
N GLU A 308 9.72 -34.53 4.68
CA GLU A 308 9.14 -35.86 4.81
C GLU A 308 8.23 -35.92 6.05
N ARG A 309 6.94 -36.15 5.84
CA ARG A 309 5.96 -36.27 6.92
C ARG A 309 4.92 -37.32 6.58
N GLU A 310 4.62 -38.20 7.54
CA GLU A 310 3.56 -39.22 7.39
C GLU A 310 3.76 -40.13 6.16
N GLY A 311 5.02 -40.42 5.82
CA GLY A 311 5.38 -41.25 4.66
C GLY A 311 5.28 -40.54 3.31
N LYS A 312 5.02 -39.23 3.29
CA LYS A 312 4.97 -38.40 2.09
C LYS A 312 6.11 -37.40 2.06
N VAL A 313 6.63 -37.13 0.86
CA VAL A 313 7.64 -36.10 0.63
C VAL A 313 6.98 -34.91 -0.03
N LEU A 314 7.05 -33.74 0.61
CA LEU A 314 6.45 -32.49 0.13
C LEU A 314 7.53 -31.50 -0.25
N VAL A 315 7.41 -30.91 -1.43
CA VAL A 315 8.25 -29.82 -1.92
C VAL A 315 7.45 -28.52 -1.83
N MET A 316 7.96 -27.53 -1.12
CA MET A 316 7.24 -26.28 -0.85
C MET A 316 8.08 -25.02 -1.03
N SER A 317 7.41 -23.96 -1.46
CA SER A 317 7.98 -22.62 -1.64
C SER A 317 6.96 -21.54 -1.26
N ILE A 318 7.45 -20.33 -0.99
CA ILE A 318 6.60 -19.13 -1.05
C ILE A 318 6.01 -18.96 -2.45
N ASN A 319 4.81 -18.39 -2.55
CA ASN A 319 4.24 -17.98 -3.84
C ASN A 319 4.73 -16.55 -4.19
N PRO A 320 5.57 -16.36 -5.22
CA PRO A 320 6.10 -15.04 -5.57
C PRO A 320 5.01 -14.02 -5.96
N LYS A 321 3.86 -14.45 -6.48
CA LYS A 321 2.72 -13.54 -6.79
C LYS A 321 2.18 -12.84 -5.55
N ARG A 322 2.34 -13.41 -4.36
CA ARG A 322 1.95 -12.75 -3.10
C ARG A 322 2.91 -11.62 -2.70
N LEU A 323 4.14 -11.58 -3.22
CA LEU A 323 5.16 -10.62 -2.80
C LEU A 323 4.87 -9.18 -3.27
N SER A 324 4.45 -8.97 -4.53
CA SER A 324 4.17 -7.63 -5.03
C SER A 324 3.02 -6.97 -4.27
N HIS A 325 2.00 -7.76 -3.91
CA HIS A 325 0.90 -7.35 -3.04
C HIS A 325 1.35 -7.05 -1.62
N LEU A 326 2.18 -7.90 -1.01
CA LEU A 326 2.74 -7.67 0.32
C LEU A 326 3.47 -6.33 0.40
N PHE A 327 4.17 -5.96 -0.68
CA PHE A 327 4.91 -4.70 -0.77
C PHE A 327 4.10 -3.53 -1.33
N ASN A 328 2.85 -3.76 -1.74
CA ASN A 328 1.97 -2.80 -2.43
C ASN A 328 2.71 -2.09 -3.58
N ASN A 329 3.38 -2.85 -4.44
CA ASN A 329 4.23 -2.33 -5.50
C ASN A 329 4.01 -3.08 -6.82
N ALA A 330 3.14 -2.52 -7.67
CA ALA A 330 2.82 -3.10 -8.98
C ALA A 330 4.02 -3.15 -9.96
N ALA A 331 5.09 -2.41 -9.71
CA ALA A 331 6.31 -2.53 -10.53
C ALA A 331 6.98 -3.91 -10.36
N LEU A 332 6.70 -4.62 -9.26
CA LEU A 332 7.17 -5.97 -9.02
C LEU A 332 6.32 -7.05 -9.72
N ASP A 333 5.09 -6.75 -10.15
CA ASP A 333 4.14 -7.77 -10.63
C ASP A 333 4.75 -8.66 -11.72
N ARG A 334 5.40 -8.04 -12.72
CA ARG A 334 6.08 -8.77 -13.80
C ARG A 334 7.18 -9.71 -13.28
N ALA A 335 8.01 -9.23 -12.35
CA ALA A 335 9.09 -10.03 -11.78
C ALA A 335 8.54 -11.16 -10.90
N CYS A 336 7.47 -10.89 -10.15
CA CYS A 336 6.74 -11.87 -9.36
C CYS A 336 6.10 -12.96 -10.23
N ASP A 337 5.50 -12.59 -11.36
CA ASP A 337 4.91 -13.55 -12.31
C ASP A 337 5.98 -14.43 -12.98
N GLU A 338 7.11 -13.83 -13.38
CA GLU A 338 8.25 -14.57 -13.94
C GLU A 338 8.83 -15.56 -12.91
N MET A 339 9.04 -15.10 -11.67
CA MET A 339 9.55 -15.94 -10.60
C MET A 339 8.56 -17.03 -10.20
N TYR A 340 7.25 -16.75 -10.20
CA TYR A 340 6.22 -17.76 -9.97
C TYR A 340 6.36 -18.93 -10.94
N LYS A 341 6.48 -18.63 -12.24
CA LYS A 341 6.64 -19.66 -13.28
C LYS A 341 7.93 -20.47 -13.07
N LEU A 342 9.04 -19.80 -12.76
CA LEU A 342 10.30 -20.48 -12.46
C LEU A 342 10.20 -21.42 -11.27
N TYR A 343 9.52 -21.01 -10.19
CA TYR A 343 9.29 -21.90 -9.04
C TYR A 343 8.36 -23.05 -9.36
N GLU A 344 7.27 -22.80 -10.09
CA GLU A 344 6.34 -23.84 -10.56
C GLU A 344 7.08 -24.89 -11.38
N GLU A 345 7.85 -24.46 -12.39
CA GLU A 345 8.67 -25.35 -13.22
C GLU A 345 9.73 -26.13 -12.41
N ILE A 346 10.38 -25.50 -11.41
CA ILE A 346 11.36 -26.19 -10.55
C ILE A 346 10.68 -27.26 -9.70
N LEU A 347 9.52 -26.94 -9.12
CA LEU A 347 8.76 -27.86 -8.28
C LEU A 347 8.21 -29.03 -9.11
N GLU A 348 7.66 -28.76 -10.29
CA GLU A 348 7.20 -29.79 -11.23
C GLU A 348 8.36 -30.69 -11.67
N GLU A 349 9.45 -30.13 -12.18
CA GLU A 349 10.61 -30.93 -12.63
C GLU A 349 11.22 -31.76 -11.50
N ALA A 350 11.15 -31.28 -10.25
CA ALA A 350 11.65 -32.02 -9.09
C ALA A 350 10.71 -33.14 -8.59
N THR A 351 9.44 -33.14 -9.02
CA THR A 351 8.39 -34.05 -8.55
C THR A 351 7.82 -34.95 -9.65
N LEU A 352 8.21 -34.72 -10.91
CA LEU A 352 7.83 -35.52 -12.08
C LEU A 352 8.57 -36.84 -12.19
#